data_AF-A0A2V7YLG8-F1
#
_entry.id   AF-A0A2V7YLG8-F1
#
_cell.length_a   1.000
_cell.length_b   1.000
_cell.length_c   1.000
_cell.angle_alpha   90.00
_cell.angle_beta   90.00
_cell.angle_gamma   90.00
#
_symmetry.space_group_name_H-M   'P 1'
#
loop_
_entity.id
_entity.type
_entity.pdbx_description
1 polymer ?
#
loop_
_entity_poly.entity_id
_entity_poly.type
_entity_poly.pdbx_seq_one_letter_code
_entity_poly.pdbx_strand_id
1 'polypeptide(L)'
;MLGIAAMFAVKILVDRNIGMAATPQFKFQSVPSPVRDDAAAGSTLTLIAGSLDSNSAALTALTDGAVPTDEDQPAQNVFFKSASWGGRVRMDFGTRIDIAQINSYSWHPDSRAPQLYKVFAGDESDPNFNPAPSSKLDPAACGWKLIAFVDAHSPDPDDEGGQYGVSIRD
;
A
#
# COMPACT_ATOMS: atom_id res chain seq x y z
N MET A 1 6.99 -18.50 34.98
CA MET A 1 5.68 -18.16 34.38
C MET A 1 5.94 -17.91 32.90
N LEU A 2 5.75 -18.92 32.05
CA LEU A 2 5.91 -18.77 30.60
C LEU A 2 4.65 -18.10 30.05
N GLY A 3 4.77 -16.86 29.58
CA GLY A 3 3.71 -16.21 28.82
C GLY A 3 3.66 -16.80 27.42
N ILE A 4 2.52 -17.37 27.04
CA ILE A 4 2.24 -17.71 25.65
C ILE A 4 2.03 -16.37 24.93
N ALA A 5 2.98 -15.95 24.11
CA ALA A 5 2.75 -14.88 23.16
C ALA A 5 1.73 -15.39 22.13
N ALA A 6 0.52 -14.84 22.14
CA ALA A 6 -0.41 -15.04 21.04
C ALA A 6 0.23 -14.43 19.79
N MET A 7 0.57 -15.26 18.81
CA MET A 7 0.89 -14.78 17.48
C MET A 7 -0.44 -14.37 16.84
N PHE A 8 -0.73 -13.07 16.83
CA PHE A 8 -1.82 -12.55 16.02
C PHE A 8 -1.49 -12.78 14.54
N ALA A 9 -2.39 -13.45 13.83
CA ALA A 9 -2.22 -13.76 12.42
C ALA A 9 -2.64 -12.53 11.61
N VAL A 10 -1.73 -12.01 10.78
CA VAL A 10 -2.03 -10.90 9.88
C VAL A 10 -3.22 -11.27 8.99
N LYS A 11 -4.29 -10.47 9.06
CA LYS A 11 -5.49 -10.55 8.24
C LYS A 11 -5.43 -9.51 7.13
N ILE A 12 -5.67 -9.95 5.90
CA ILE A 12 -5.81 -9.10 4.74
C ILE A 12 -7.27 -9.11 4.31
N LEU A 13 -7.89 -7.94 4.24
CA LEU A 13 -9.20 -7.72 3.63
C LEU A 13 -9.01 -7.00 2.30
N VAL A 14 -9.76 -7.44 1.30
CA VAL A 14 -9.82 -6.80 -0.02
C VAL A 14 -11.29 -6.65 -0.38
N ASP A 15 -11.70 -5.43 -0.69
CA ASP A 15 -13.00 -5.14 -1.26
C ASP A 15 -12.83 -4.42 -2.59
N ARG A 16 -13.85 -4.55 -3.43
CA ARG A 16 -13.89 -3.93 -4.75
C ARG A 16 -15.28 -3.38 -5.02
N ASN A 17 -15.31 -2.15 -5.53
CA ASN A 17 -16.50 -1.49 -6.04
C ASN A 17 -16.39 -1.37 -7.57
N ILE A 18 -17.50 -1.59 -8.27
CA ILE A 18 -17.61 -1.47 -9.73
C ILE A 18 -18.80 -0.60 -10.14
N GLY A 19 -18.70 0.02 -11.32
CA GLY A 19 -19.78 0.85 -11.88
C GLY A 19 -20.27 1.91 -10.88
N MET A 20 -21.58 1.98 -10.66
CA MET A 20 -22.19 2.97 -9.76
C MET A 20 -21.81 2.82 -8.27
N ALA A 21 -21.22 1.70 -7.86
CA ALA A 21 -20.73 1.53 -6.49
C ALA A 21 -19.36 2.18 -6.28
N ALA A 22 -18.56 2.38 -7.34
CA ALA A 22 -17.28 3.07 -7.27
C ALA A 22 -17.53 4.57 -7.19
N THR A 23 -17.33 5.15 -6.00
CA THR A 23 -17.72 6.53 -5.71
C THR A 23 -16.59 7.30 -5.03
N PRO A 24 -16.55 8.64 -5.11
CA PRO A 24 -15.52 9.45 -4.45
C PRO A 24 -15.39 9.25 -2.94
N GLN A 25 -16.39 8.64 -2.30
CA GLN A 25 -16.41 8.40 -0.86
C GLN A 25 -15.65 7.15 -0.42
N PHE A 26 -15.23 6.28 -1.34
CA PHE A 26 -14.50 5.03 -1.04
C PHE A 26 -15.17 4.25 0.11
N LYS A 27 -16.46 3.97 -0.07
CA LYS A 27 -17.25 3.15 0.87
C LYS A 27 -17.17 1.69 0.44
N PHE A 28 -16.53 0.86 1.27
CA PHE A 28 -16.45 -0.58 1.07
C PHE A 28 -17.22 -1.33 2.15
N GLN A 29 -17.46 -2.63 1.93
CA GLN A 29 -18.23 -3.48 2.83
C GLN A 29 -17.49 -3.78 4.14
N SER A 30 -16.19 -4.04 4.04
CA SER A 30 -15.31 -4.58 5.07
C SER A 30 -14.06 -3.73 5.28
N VAL A 31 -13.54 -3.12 4.21
CA VAL A 31 -12.39 -2.21 4.25
C VAL A 31 -12.83 -0.84 4.74
N PRO A 32 -12.20 -0.28 5.79
CA PRO A 32 -12.55 1.06 6.26
C PRO A 32 -12.33 2.12 5.18
N SER A 33 -13.12 3.19 5.22
CA SER A 33 -12.92 4.33 4.32
C SER A 33 -11.60 5.05 4.61
N PRO A 34 -11.02 5.72 3.60
CA PRO A 34 -9.86 6.57 3.77
C PRO A 34 -10.07 7.61 4.88
N VAL A 35 -9.02 7.85 5.66
CA VAL A 35 -8.96 8.88 6.70
C VAL A 35 -7.80 9.82 6.38
N ARG A 36 -7.90 11.08 6.83
CA ARG A 36 -6.90 12.11 6.51
C ARG A 36 -5.79 12.22 7.55
N ASP A 37 -6.16 12.05 8.82
CA ASP A 37 -5.32 12.43 9.96
C ASP A 37 -4.87 11.19 10.74
N ASP A 38 -4.21 10.26 10.06
CA ASP A 38 -3.62 9.06 10.68
C ASP A 38 -2.08 9.18 10.79
N ALA A 39 -1.44 8.11 11.27
CA ALA A 39 0.01 8.08 11.45
C ALA A 39 0.80 8.28 10.14
N ALA A 40 0.23 7.94 8.98
CA ALA A 40 0.91 8.07 7.70
C ALA A 40 1.00 9.53 7.24
N ALA A 41 0.08 10.41 7.66
CA ALA A 41 0.08 11.84 7.31
C ALA A 41 1.36 12.58 7.75
N GLY A 42 2.01 12.13 8.83
CA GLY A 42 3.28 12.68 9.32
C GLY A 42 4.53 11.98 8.80
N SER A 43 4.38 10.96 7.95
CA SER A 43 5.49 10.15 7.49
C SER A 43 6.29 10.80 6.35
N THR A 44 7.57 10.41 6.24
CA THR A 44 8.39 10.75 5.08
C THR A 44 8.40 9.58 4.09
N LEU A 45 8.00 9.85 2.85
CA LEU A 45 8.02 8.87 1.77
C LEU A 45 9.26 9.02 0.89
N THR A 46 9.96 7.91 0.64
CA THR A 46 11.13 7.87 -0.24
C THR A 46 10.97 6.79 -1.30
N LEU A 47 11.20 7.15 -2.57
CA LEU A 47 11.33 6.17 -3.64
C LEU A 47 12.73 5.55 -3.55
N ILE A 48 12.81 4.31 -3.08
CA ILE A 48 14.09 3.59 -2.94
C ILE A 48 14.55 3.02 -4.28
N ALA A 49 13.61 2.50 -5.07
CA ALA A 49 13.89 1.93 -6.38
C ALA A 49 12.64 1.93 -7.27
N GLY A 50 12.83 1.86 -8.59
CA GLY A 50 11.75 1.91 -9.57
C GLY A 50 11.59 3.30 -10.18
N SER A 51 10.55 3.48 -10.98
CA SER A 51 10.23 4.78 -11.58
C SER A 51 8.73 4.95 -11.67
N LEU A 52 8.25 6.05 -11.10
CA LEU A 52 6.87 6.48 -11.31
C LEU A 52 6.66 6.80 -12.80
N ASP A 53 5.43 6.59 -13.25
CA ASP A 53 5.01 7.06 -14.56
C ASP A 53 5.06 8.60 -14.63
N SER A 54 5.25 9.17 -15.81
CA SER A 54 5.30 10.64 -15.95
C SER A 54 3.96 11.31 -15.63
N ASN A 55 2.85 10.57 -15.72
CA ASN A 55 1.52 11.06 -15.37
C ASN A 55 1.15 10.81 -13.91
N SER A 56 1.97 10.06 -13.16
CA SER A 56 1.76 9.79 -11.74
C SER A 56 1.85 11.06 -10.91
N ALA A 57 1.06 11.12 -9.85
CA ALA A 57 1.29 12.07 -8.77
C ALA A 57 2.66 11.86 -8.12
N ALA A 58 3.12 12.88 -7.37
CA ALA A 58 4.25 12.75 -6.47
C ALA A 58 3.95 11.74 -5.35
N LEU A 59 4.99 11.13 -4.76
CA LEU A 59 4.82 10.13 -3.70
C LEU A 59 3.97 10.63 -2.53
N THR A 60 3.99 11.92 -2.22
CA THR A 60 3.21 12.53 -1.13
C THR A 60 1.71 12.31 -1.27
N ALA A 61 1.19 12.05 -2.48
CA ALA A 61 -0.21 11.71 -2.69
C ALA A 61 -0.64 10.38 -2.05
N LEU A 62 0.30 9.52 -1.64
CA LEU A 62 -0.03 8.32 -0.86
C LEU A 62 -0.48 8.66 0.58
N THR A 63 -0.21 9.87 1.08
CA THR A 63 -0.41 10.24 2.50
C THR A 63 -0.94 11.66 2.69
N ASP A 64 -1.45 12.32 1.65
CA ASP A 64 -1.94 13.71 1.73
C ASP A 64 -3.41 13.84 2.19
N GLY A 65 -4.08 12.70 2.44
CA GLY A 65 -5.48 12.66 2.85
C GLY A 65 -6.48 12.94 1.71
N ALA A 66 -6.02 13.05 0.47
CA ALA A 66 -6.87 13.11 -0.70
C ALA A 66 -7.11 11.70 -1.28
N VAL A 67 -8.20 11.57 -2.02
CA VAL A 67 -8.50 10.39 -2.85
C VAL A 67 -9.07 10.88 -4.18
N PRO A 68 -8.87 10.14 -5.29
CA PRO A 68 -9.43 10.53 -6.57
C PRO A 68 -10.96 10.56 -6.52
N THR A 69 -11.57 11.52 -7.21
CA THR A 69 -13.04 11.64 -7.34
C THR A 69 -13.58 11.01 -8.62
N ASP A 70 -12.71 10.46 -9.46
CA ASP A 70 -13.05 9.79 -10.70
C ASP A 70 -12.00 8.72 -11.01
N GLU A 71 -12.37 7.73 -11.82
CA GLU A 71 -11.53 6.58 -12.15
C GLU A 71 -10.32 6.93 -13.03
N ASP A 72 -10.33 8.06 -13.74
CA ASP A 72 -9.20 8.53 -14.55
C ASP A 72 -8.62 9.84 -14.01
N GLN A 73 -8.02 9.78 -12.81
CA GLN A 73 -7.33 10.90 -12.18
C GLN A 73 -5.87 10.57 -11.85
N PRO A 74 -4.99 10.39 -12.85
CA PRO A 74 -3.61 9.98 -12.64
C PRO A 74 -2.81 10.97 -11.78
N ALA A 75 -3.12 12.27 -11.85
CA ALA A 75 -2.48 13.30 -11.03
C ALA A 75 -2.85 13.25 -9.53
N GLN A 76 -3.81 12.40 -9.14
CA GLN A 76 -4.21 12.13 -7.74
C GLN A 76 -3.86 10.70 -7.32
N ASN A 77 -3.14 9.95 -8.16
CA ASN A 77 -2.77 8.56 -7.91
C ASN A 77 -1.26 8.37 -8.11
N VAL A 78 -0.68 7.47 -7.32
CA VAL A 78 0.74 7.11 -7.46
C VAL A 78 0.83 5.76 -8.14
N PHE A 79 1.52 5.71 -9.29
CA PHE A 79 1.71 4.46 -10.03
C PHE A 79 3.05 4.43 -10.76
N PHE A 80 3.57 3.21 -10.91
CA PHE A 80 4.82 2.96 -11.62
C PHE A 80 4.60 2.91 -13.13
N LYS A 81 5.68 3.10 -13.89
CA LYS A 81 5.67 2.94 -15.34
C LYS A 81 5.11 1.57 -15.75
N SER A 82 4.32 1.56 -16.82
CA SER A 82 3.86 0.32 -17.47
C SER A 82 5.04 -0.55 -17.91
N ALA A 83 4.85 -1.87 -17.95
CA ALA A 83 5.87 -2.84 -18.33
C ALA A 83 7.18 -2.73 -17.51
N SER A 84 7.06 -2.31 -16.25
CA SER A 84 8.15 -2.32 -15.28
C SER A 84 7.86 -3.33 -14.16
N TRP A 85 8.85 -3.61 -13.33
CA TRP A 85 8.68 -4.43 -12.13
C TRP A 85 7.97 -3.66 -10.99
N GLY A 86 7.57 -2.41 -11.23
CA GLY A 86 7.07 -1.50 -10.21
C GLY A 86 8.19 -0.74 -9.53
N GLY A 87 8.21 -0.77 -8.20
CA GLY A 87 9.22 -0.10 -7.40
C GLY A 87 9.16 -0.47 -5.93
N ARG A 88 9.91 0.31 -5.14
CA ARG A 88 10.00 0.18 -3.69
C ARG A 88 9.88 1.57 -3.08
N VAL A 89 8.83 1.76 -2.28
CA VAL A 89 8.61 2.96 -1.50
C VAL A 89 8.89 2.64 -0.04
N ARG A 90 9.60 3.54 0.64
CA ARG A 90 9.76 3.50 2.10
C ARG A 90 8.86 4.55 2.72
N MET A 91 8.14 4.16 3.75
CA MET A 91 7.43 5.07 4.66
C MET A 91 8.19 5.10 5.98
N ASP A 92 8.64 6.29 6.37
CA ASP A 92 9.43 6.53 7.57
C ASP A 92 8.61 7.40 8.54
N PHE A 93 8.28 6.86 9.70
CA PHE A 93 7.47 7.54 10.72
C PHE A 93 8.30 8.48 11.62
N GLY A 94 9.63 8.51 11.47
CA GLY A 94 10.55 9.31 12.29
C GLY A 94 10.74 8.84 13.73
N THR A 95 9.85 7.97 14.22
CA THR A 95 9.92 7.28 15.50
C THR A 95 9.28 5.91 15.37
N ARG A 96 9.65 4.97 16.26
CA ARG A 96 8.94 3.70 16.40
C ARG A 96 7.50 3.97 16.83
N ILE A 97 6.55 3.34 16.14
CA ILE A 97 5.13 3.35 16.46
C ILE A 97 4.56 1.93 16.37
N ASP A 98 3.48 1.69 17.11
CA ASP A 98 2.66 0.49 16.91
C ASP A 98 1.68 0.76 15.76
N ILE A 99 1.70 -0.09 14.74
CA ILE A 99 0.80 0.00 13.58
C ILE A 99 -0.30 -1.04 13.75
N ALA A 100 -1.51 -0.58 14.06
CA ALA A 100 -2.68 -1.46 14.17
C ALA A 100 -3.20 -1.92 12.80
N GLN A 101 -3.05 -1.08 11.77
CA GLN A 101 -3.67 -1.29 10.47
C GLN A 101 -2.96 -0.48 9.38
N ILE A 102 -2.88 -1.06 8.18
CA ILE A 102 -2.46 -0.37 6.96
C ILE A 102 -3.60 -0.46 5.96
N ASN A 103 -4.06 0.68 5.45
CA ASN A 103 -5.04 0.75 4.37
C ASN A 103 -4.45 1.36 3.12
N SER A 104 -4.82 0.82 1.97
CA SER A 104 -4.46 1.37 0.67
C SER A 104 -5.63 1.30 -0.28
N TYR A 105 -5.68 2.28 -1.17
CA TYR A 105 -6.82 2.52 -2.05
C TYR A 105 -6.31 2.80 -3.46
N SER A 106 -7.06 2.33 -4.45
CA SER A 106 -6.78 2.56 -5.86
C SER A 106 -8.09 2.63 -6.64
N TRP A 107 -8.08 3.36 -7.75
CA TRP A 107 -9.22 3.42 -8.66
C TRP A 107 -8.72 3.65 -10.09
N HIS A 108 -9.10 2.76 -11.00
CA HIS A 108 -8.84 2.89 -12.43
C HIS A 108 -9.88 2.09 -13.25
N PRO A 109 -10.19 2.45 -14.50
CA PRO A 109 -11.11 1.67 -15.33
C PRO A 109 -10.56 0.31 -15.81
N ASP A 110 -9.26 0.05 -15.69
CA ASP A 110 -8.58 -1.14 -16.23
C ASP A 110 -7.63 -1.81 -15.23
N SER A 111 -6.78 -2.73 -15.71
CA SER A 111 -5.76 -3.50 -14.97
C SER A 111 -4.74 -2.70 -14.15
N ARG A 112 -4.76 -1.37 -14.19
CA ARG A 112 -4.02 -0.52 -13.24
C ARG A 112 -4.71 -0.40 -11.88
N ALA A 113 -5.98 -0.78 -11.77
CA ALA A 113 -6.74 -0.67 -10.53
C ALA A 113 -6.32 -1.67 -9.43
N PRO A 114 -6.10 -2.97 -9.71
CA PRO A 114 -5.77 -3.94 -8.68
C PRO A 114 -4.38 -3.68 -8.08
N GLN A 115 -4.26 -3.92 -6.77
CA GLN A 115 -3.03 -3.70 -6.03
C GLN A 115 -2.24 -4.99 -5.89
N LEU A 116 -0.93 -4.94 -6.16
CA LEU A 116 0.00 -6.06 -6.01
C LEU A 116 1.29 -5.58 -5.35
N TYR A 117 1.50 -5.94 -4.09
CA TYR A 117 2.68 -5.50 -3.34
C TYR A 117 2.97 -6.37 -2.12
N LYS A 118 4.19 -6.23 -1.60
CA LYS A 118 4.60 -6.79 -0.31
C LYS A 118 4.78 -5.66 0.69
N VAL A 119 4.31 -5.86 1.91
CA VAL A 119 4.58 -4.97 3.04
C VAL A 119 5.67 -5.57 3.89
N PHE A 120 6.70 -4.78 4.15
CA PHE A 120 7.74 -5.12 5.10
C PHE A 120 7.77 -4.07 6.22
N ALA A 121 8.16 -4.48 7.42
CA ALA A 121 8.41 -3.60 8.55
C ALA A 121 9.76 -3.93 9.18
N GLY A 122 10.49 -2.91 9.62
CA GLY A 122 11.81 -3.03 10.23
C GLY A 122 12.26 -1.67 10.75
N ASP A 123 13.27 -1.68 11.61
CA ASP A 123 13.87 -0.46 12.17
C ASP A 123 15.33 -0.71 12.54
N GLU A 124 16.00 0.34 13.03
CA GLU A 124 17.42 0.35 13.39
C GLU A 124 17.81 -0.55 14.56
N SER A 125 16.85 -1.21 15.23
CA SER A 125 17.19 -2.20 16.25
C SER A 125 17.74 -3.51 15.67
N ASP A 126 17.49 -3.78 14.38
CA ASP A 126 18.17 -4.86 13.67
C ASP A 126 19.57 -4.39 13.20
N PRO A 127 20.68 -5.07 13.58
CA PRO A 127 22.03 -4.66 13.19
C PRO A 127 22.29 -4.73 11.68
N ASN A 128 21.45 -5.43 10.91
CA ASN A 128 21.51 -5.50 9.46
C ASN A 128 20.53 -4.53 8.77
N PHE A 129 19.85 -3.67 9.54
CA PHE A 129 18.87 -2.74 8.99
C PHE A 129 19.51 -1.82 7.96
N ASN A 130 19.12 -2.01 6.71
CA ASN A 130 19.41 -1.09 5.63
C ASN A 130 18.11 -0.35 5.28
N PRO A 131 18.02 0.97 5.52
CA PRO A 131 16.80 1.73 5.28
C PRO A 131 16.52 2.00 3.80
N ALA A 132 17.42 1.62 2.89
CA ALA A 132 17.28 1.81 1.45
C ALA A 132 17.87 0.61 0.68
N PRO A 133 17.32 -0.61 0.86
CA PRO A 133 17.82 -1.77 0.13
C PRO A 133 17.55 -1.60 -1.37
N SER A 134 18.58 -1.73 -2.20
CA SER A 134 18.44 -1.59 -3.66
C SER A 134 17.50 -2.65 -4.25
N SER A 135 17.08 -2.50 -5.50
CA SER A 135 16.23 -3.47 -6.21
C SER A 135 16.85 -4.88 -6.31
N LYS A 136 18.17 -5.01 -6.12
CA LYS A 136 18.89 -6.30 -6.15
C LYS A 136 18.94 -7.02 -4.81
N LEU A 137 18.49 -6.36 -3.74
CA LEU A 137 18.52 -6.89 -2.38
C LEU A 137 17.10 -7.23 -1.93
N ASP A 138 16.96 -8.44 -1.38
CA ASP A 138 15.78 -8.84 -0.63
C ASP A 138 15.72 -8.04 0.67
N PRO A 139 14.65 -7.27 0.94
CA PRO A 139 14.48 -6.59 2.22
C PRO A 139 14.64 -7.51 3.42
N ALA A 140 14.24 -8.80 3.29
CA ALA A 140 14.37 -9.79 4.36
C ALA A 140 15.81 -10.04 4.82
N ALA A 141 16.78 -9.86 3.92
CA ALA A 141 18.21 -9.97 4.22
C ALA A 141 18.81 -8.64 4.74
N CYS A 142 18.00 -7.59 4.87
CA CYS A 142 18.39 -6.21 5.15
C CYS A 142 17.69 -5.66 6.42
N GLY A 143 17.36 -6.53 7.37
CA GLY A 143 16.70 -6.16 8.64
C GLY A 143 15.21 -5.82 8.51
N TRP A 144 14.57 -6.13 7.38
CA TRP A 144 13.12 -5.97 7.22
C TRP A 144 12.40 -7.30 7.37
N LYS A 145 11.27 -7.32 8.06
CA LYS A 145 10.40 -8.50 8.18
C LYS A 145 9.22 -8.37 7.23
N LEU A 146 8.94 -9.42 6.46
CA LEU A 146 7.71 -9.50 5.65
C LEU A 146 6.49 -9.57 6.59
N ILE A 147 5.53 -8.66 6.38
CA ILE A 147 4.27 -8.58 7.13
C ILE A 147 3.13 -9.17 6.31
N ALA A 148 3.02 -8.79 5.04
CA ALA A 148 1.92 -9.22 4.18
C ALA A 148 2.35 -9.26 2.71
N PHE A 149 1.69 -10.12 1.94
CA PHE A 149 1.67 -10.07 0.48
C PHE A 149 0.23 -9.83 0.04
N VAL A 150 0.02 -8.75 -0.69
CA VAL A 150 -1.29 -8.34 -1.21
C VAL A 150 -1.33 -8.62 -2.70
N ASP A 151 -2.37 -9.31 -3.11
CA ASP A 151 -2.78 -9.49 -4.49
C ASP A 151 -4.30 -9.28 -4.55
N ALA A 152 -4.71 -8.14 -5.09
CA ALA A 152 -6.12 -7.76 -5.19
C ALA A 152 -6.73 -8.06 -6.56
N HIS A 153 -6.03 -8.78 -7.46
CA HIS A 153 -6.58 -9.13 -8.76
C HIS A 153 -7.85 -9.98 -8.62
N SER A 154 -8.82 -9.72 -9.49
CA SER A 154 -9.96 -10.63 -9.64
C SER A 154 -9.45 -11.98 -10.14
N PRO A 155 -10.01 -13.11 -9.67
CA PRO A 155 -9.73 -14.41 -10.29
C PRO A 155 -10.30 -14.51 -11.72
N ASP A 156 -11.21 -13.61 -12.09
CA ASP A 156 -11.73 -13.48 -13.45
C ASP A 156 -10.81 -12.53 -14.27
N PRO A 157 -10.16 -13.04 -15.34
CA PRO A 157 -9.23 -12.23 -16.13
C PRO A 157 -9.91 -11.13 -16.95
N ASP A 158 -11.23 -11.19 -17.17
CA ASP A 158 -11.98 -10.15 -17.86
C ASP A 158 -12.37 -8.98 -16.93
N ASP A 159 -11.97 -9.07 -15.65
CA ASP A 159 -12.46 -8.24 -14.55
C ASP A 159 -11.33 -7.43 -13.89
N GLU A 160 -10.75 -6.53 -14.69
CA GLU A 160 -9.47 -5.87 -14.34
C GLU A 160 -9.61 -4.50 -13.63
N GLY A 161 -10.72 -3.77 -13.85
CA GLY A 161 -10.88 -2.37 -13.39
C GLY A 161 -11.56 -2.21 -12.02
N GLY A 162 -11.93 -0.98 -11.69
CA GLY A 162 -12.77 -0.64 -10.53
C GLY A 162 -12.03 0.11 -9.43
N GLN A 163 -12.72 0.26 -8.30
CA GLN A 163 -12.22 0.93 -7.10
C GLN A 163 -11.91 -0.14 -6.05
N TYR A 164 -10.67 -0.20 -5.59
CA TYR A 164 -10.19 -1.20 -4.63
C TYR A 164 -9.82 -0.58 -3.29
N GLY A 165 -10.16 -1.30 -2.23
CA GLY A 165 -9.66 -1.06 -0.89
C GLY A 165 -8.96 -2.31 -0.37
N VAL A 166 -7.81 -2.12 0.27
CA VAL A 166 -7.08 -3.18 0.97
C VAL A 166 -6.89 -2.75 2.42
N SER A 167 -7.09 -3.68 3.36
CA SER A 167 -6.77 -3.47 4.77
C SER A 167 -5.95 -4.63 5.32
N ILE A 168 -4.75 -4.33 5.83
CA ILE A 168 -3.85 -5.27 6.51
C ILE A 168 -3.88 -4.94 7.99
N ARG A 169 -4.22 -5.92 8.84
CA ARG A 169 -4.33 -5.74 10.30
C ARG A 169 -4.09 -7.06 11.04
N ASP A 170 -3.94 -7.00 12.36
CA ASP A 170 -3.82 -8.17 13.23
C ASP A 170 -5.17 -8.67 13.80
#